data_AF-A0AAU8JWU2-F1
#
_entry.id   AF-A0AAU8JWU2-F1
#
_cell.length_a   1.000
_cell.length_b   1.000
_cell.length_c   1.000
_cell.angle_alpha   90.00
_cell.angle_beta   90.00
_cell.angle_gamma   90.00
#
_symmetry.space_group_name_H-M   'P 1'
#
loop_
_entity.id
_entity.type
_entity.pdbx_description
1 polymer ?
#
loop_
_entity_poly.entity_id
_entity_poly.type
_entity_poly.pdbx_seq_one_letter_code
_entity_poly.pdbx_strand_id
1 'polypeptide(L)'
;MSSPSSGAVPTVPAADRPPAPPVGTRSVPRPRAHRAVRLLPRHTSRQARGLLRRARSLRLPALSSALAAFALAGCGVLILRLVQAQTGTTGLLVGLGLALLPLPFVLGGLAWLNQTARVPVRHTVFCLAWGACAATTVAIMANGWASDFLIAHQGSARGETLGAEFATPLIEETAKAAALLILLLPVRRRLRCRTRRGPGLLRRAAGRPPRGPGRTRVGPGPSRYVRAVPHERRRARSSPRTLAAGTVLGGLTACGFAFTENALYLGRAFTADQQARLDSIGLGEAPSLRDFDGTVHTFVLRGLLSPFAHPLFTALTGLGLALTLTTGRRWLARVAAPAGLLLSMALHGVWNAAAGLGTDGFLLVYGLLMVPAFALLVCFAAWAQTRRSRQPVRAVARC
;
A
#
# COMPACT_ATOMS: atom_id res chain seq x y z
N MET A 1 44.16 66.94 52.76
CA MET A 1 43.35 68.17 52.84
C MET A 1 42.13 67.88 53.71
N SER A 2 42.14 68.49 54.90
CA SER A 2 41.09 68.82 55.87
C SER A 2 39.64 68.83 55.32
N SER A 3 38.52 68.55 56.00
CA SER A 3 38.10 68.19 57.39
C SER A 3 36.53 67.98 57.32
N PRO A 4 35.71 68.07 58.40
CA PRO A 4 35.44 67.10 59.48
C PRO A 4 33.92 66.90 59.79
N SER A 5 33.62 66.38 61.00
CA SER A 5 32.39 66.53 61.83
C SER A 5 31.40 65.34 61.81
N SER A 6 30.97 64.64 62.87
CA SER A 6 30.78 64.79 64.34
C SER A 6 29.27 64.64 64.68
N GLY A 7 28.95 63.89 65.75
CA GLY A 7 27.61 63.74 66.37
C GLY A 7 27.28 62.29 66.75
N ALA A 8 27.69 61.76 67.92
CA ALA A 8 27.10 61.88 69.27
C ALA A 8 25.80 61.05 69.47
N VAL A 9 25.80 59.86 70.14
CA VAL A 9 25.68 59.57 71.62
C VAL A 9 24.18 59.47 72.06
N PRO A 10 23.70 58.73 73.11
CA PRO A 10 24.24 57.63 73.95
C PRO A 10 23.26 56.47 74.35
N THR A 11 23.83 55.49 75.08
CA THR A 11 23.34 54.77 76.31
C THR A 11 22.06 53.91 76.37
N VAL A 12 22.31 52.67 76.80
CA VAL A 12 21.43 51.69 77.47
C VAL A 12 21.18 52.12 78.92
N PRO A 13 20.03 51.79 79.55
CA PRO A 13 20.05 50.70 80.55
C PRO A 13 18.78 49.81 80.59
N ALA A 14 19.03 48.55 80.95
CA ALA A 14 18.07 47.59 81.53
C ALA A 14 17.65 48.07 82.95
N ALA A 15 16.60 47.66 83.64
CA ALA A 15 15.53 46.67 83.54
C ALA A 15 14.45 47.14 84.55
N ASP A 16 13.18 46.71 84.46
CA ASP A 16 12.51 46.13 85.64
C ASP A 16 11.11 45.52 85.36
N ARG A 17 10.99 44.29 85.89
CA ARG A 17 9.89 43.41 86.34
C ARG A 17 8.41 43.50 85.86
N PRO A 18 7.70 42.35 85.85
CA PRO A 18 6.34 42.19 85.32
C PRO A 18 5.23 42.26 86.38
N PRO A 19 3.95 42.34 85.95
CA PRO A 19 2.86 41.73 86.72
C PRO A 19 1.94 40.80 85.88
N ALA A 20 1.21 39.97 86.63
CA ALA A 20 0.42 38.80 86.27
C ALA A 20 -0.98 39.14 85.66
N PRO A 21 -1.79 38.15 85.22
CA PRO A 21 -2.73 38.26 84.10
C PRO A 21 -4.17 38.63 84.51
N PRO A 22 -5.03 39.03 83.55
CA PRO A 22 -6.47 39.00 83.74
C PRO A 22 -7.15 37.81 83.01
N VAL A 23 -8.27 37.43 83.61
CA VAL A 23 -9.14 36.29 83.30
C VAL A 23 -10.10 36.61 82.13
N GLY A 24 -10.19 35.65 81.18
CA GLY A 24 -11.40 35.15 80.51
C GLY A 24 -12.33 36.08 79.71
N THR A 25 -12.48 35.79 78.40
CA THR A 25 -13.78 35.72 77.72
C THR A 25 -13.80 34.63 76.63
N ARG A 26 -14.91 33.90 76.54
CA ARG A 26 -15.18 32.78 75.62
C ARG A 26 -15.46 33.27 74.19
N SER A 27 -15.00 32.55 73.16
CA SER A 27 -15.52 32.66 71.79
C SER A 27 -16.02 31.30 71.28
N VAL A 28 -17.21 31.30 70.68
CA VAL A 28 -17.98 30.14 70.19
C VAL A 28 -17.44 29.64 68.83
N PRO A 29 -17.49 28.33 68.50
CA PRO A 29 -16.96 27.80 67.24
C PRO A 29 -17.84 28.12 66.02
N ARG A 30 -17.25 28.57 64.91
CA ARG A 30 -17.92 28.74 63.61
C ARG A 30 -18.27 27.40 62.95
N PRO A 31 -19.43 27.27 62.27
CA PRO A 31 -19.78 26.05 61.54
C PRO A 31 -19.03 25.95 60.21
N ARG A 32 -18.46 24.78 59.92
CA ARG A 32 -17.76 24.46 58.66
C ARG A 32 -18.78 24.32 57.52
N ALA A 33 -18.69 25.21 56.52
CA ALA A 33 -19.44 25.08 55.28
C ALA A 33 -18.99 23.84 54.48
N HIS A 34 -19.80 22.79 54.46
CA HIS A 34 -19.60 21.67 53.56
C HIS A 34 -19.97 22.08 52.13
N ARG A 35 -18.94 22.25 51.29
CA ARG A 35 -19.08 22.47 49.85
C ARG A 35 -19.68 21.21 49.21
N ALA A 36 -20.99 21.21 48.95
CA ALA A 36 -21.65 20.13 48.21
C ALA A 36 -21.12 20.09 46.77
N VAL A 37 -20.12 19.24 46.51
CA VAL A 37 -19.68 18.91 45.16
C VAL A 37 -20.83 18.15 44.50
N ARG A 38 -21.62 18.82 43.67
CA ARG A 38 -22.64 18.22 42.81
C ARG A 38 -21.94 17.20 41.90
N LEU A 39 -21.98 15.92 42.28
CA LEU A 39 -21.45 14.80 41.50
C LEU A 39 -22.30 14.65 40.23
N LEU A 40 -21.90 15.33 39.15
CA LEU A 40 -22.43 15.00 37.83
C LEU A 40 -22.17 13.49 37.57
N PRO A 41 -23.13 12.72 37.03
CA PRO A 41 -22.97 11.28 36.86
C PRO A 41 -21.77 11.00 35.94
N ARG A 42 -20.67 10.48 36.50
CA ARG A 42 -19.45 10.16 35.75
C ARG A 42 -19.70 9.19 34.59
N HIS A 43 -20.81 8.45 34.61
CA HIS A 43 -21.23 7.50 33.58
C HIS A 43 -21.56 8.14 32.22
N THR A 44 -22.29 9.26 32.18
CA THR A 44 -22.67 9.93 30.91
C THR A 44 -21.45 10.48 30.17
N SER A 45 -20.50 11.06 30.91
CA SER A 45 -19.24 11.57 30.34
C SER A 45 -18.31 10.49 29.80
N ARG A 46 -18.38 9.25 30.31
CA ARG A 46 -17.59 8.10 29.83
C ARG A 46 -18.23 7.47 28.58
N GLN A 47 -19.55 7.37 28.53
CA GLN A 47 -20.28 6.92 27.34
C GLN A 47 -20.11 7.89 26.17
N ALA A 48 -20.26 9.21 26.39
CA ALA A 48 -20.06 10.23 25.36
C ALA A 48 -18.62 10.22 24.80
N ARG A 49 -17.60 10.10 25.67
CA ARG A 49 -16.19 9.94 25.26
C ARG A 49 -15.95 8.65 24.50
N GLY A 50 -16.64 7.57 24.85
CA GLY A 50 -16.61 6.29 24.15
C GLY A 50 -17.18 6.39 22.73
N LEU A 51 -18.36 7.01 22.57
CA LEU A 51 -19.00 7.25 21.28
C LEU A 51 -18.18 8.19 20.38
N LEU A 52 -17.63 9.27 20.93
CA LEU A 52 -16.73 10.19 20.21
C LEU A 52 -15.43 9.51 19.79
N ARG A 53 -14.83 8.65 20.63
CA ARG A 53 -13.67 7.83 20.24
C ARG A 53 -14.03 6.83 19.14
N ARG A 54 -15.20 6.18 19.22
CA ARG A 54 -15.66 5.23 18.21
C ARG A 54 -15.92 5.94 16.88
N ALA A 55 -16.60 7.09 16.92
CA ALA A 55 -16.81 7.95 15.77
C ALA A 55 -15.49 8.44 15.16
N ARG A 56 -14.53 8.95 15.96
CA ARG A 56 -13.20 9.33 15.47
C ARG A 56 -12.42 8.15 14.89
N SER A 57 -12.51 6.97 15.51
CA SER A 57 -11.83 5.76 15.02
C SER A 57 -12.39 5.21 13.71
N LEU A 58 -13.65 5.53 13.38
CA LEU A 58 -14.28 5.19 12.11
C LEU A 58 -14.12 6.30 11.06
N ARG A 59 -14.11 7.58 11.48
CA ARG A 59 -13.97 8.75 10.60
C ARG A 59 -12.59 8.89 9.97
N LEU A 60 -11.49 8.63 10.69
CA LEU A 60 -10.13 8.72 10.12
C LEU A 60 -9.87 7.74 8.96
N PRO A 61 -10.18 6.43 9.06
CA PRO A 61 -10.01 5.50 7.94
C PRO A 61 -10.99 5.79 6.79
N ALA A 62 -12.19 6.31 7.08
CA ALA A 62 -13.13 6.72 6.05
C ALA A 62 -12.64 7.95 5.26
N LEU A 63 -12.15 9.00 5.95
CA LEU A 63 -11.61 10.20 5.33
C LEU A 63 -10.38 9.91 4.46
N SER A 64 -9.46 9.06 4.96
CA SER A 64 -8.27 8.66 4.19
C SER A 64 -8.60 7.80 2.96
N SER A 65 -9.64 6.96 3.05
CA SER A 65 -10.11 6.19 1.90
C SER A 65 -10.80 7.07 0.86
N ALA A 66 -11.58 8.07 1.30
CA ALA A 66 -12.21 9.05 0.42
C ALA A 66 -11.15 9.90 -0.31
N LEU A 67 -10.15 10.42 0.40
CA LEU A 67 -9.06 11.19 -0.20
C LEU A 67 -8.29 10.37 -1.24
N ALA A 68 -7.99 9.10 -0.94
CA ALA A 68 -7.33 8.20 -1.89
C ALA A 68 -8.19 7.96 -3.14
N ALA A 69 -9.50 7.81 -2.98
CA ALA A 69 -10.43 7.66 -4.11
C ALA A 69 -10.49 8.93 -4.97
N PHE A 70 -10.57 10.12 -4.35
CA PHE A 70 -10.54 11.40 -5.07
C PHE A 70 -9.22 11.61 -5.81
N ALA A 71 -8.09 11.34 -5.18
CA ALA A 71 -6.77 11.43 -5.83
C ALA A 71 -6.68 10.48 -7.03
N LEU A 72 -7.21 9.25 -6.89
CA LEU A 72 -7.20 8.27 -7.97
C LEU A 72 -8.15 8.64 -9.12
N ALA A 73 -9.31 9.21 -8.80
CA ALA A 73 -10.24 9.75 -9.80
C ALA A 73 -9.61 10.94 -10.54
N GLY A 74 -8.94 11.85 -9.82
CA GLY A 74 -8.17 12.96 -10.40
C GLY A 74 -7.08 12.47 -11.35
N CYS A 75 -6.31 11.43 -10.95
CA CYS A 75 -5.35 10.78 -11.84
C CYS A 75 -6.03 10.16 -13.06
N GLY A 76 -7.21 9.56 -12.88
CA GLY A 76 -8.00 8.98 -13.97
C GLY A 76 -8.44 10.02 -15.00
N VAL A 77 -8.93 11.18 -14.54
CA VAL A 77 -9.27 12.30 -15.43
C VAL A 77 -8.02 12.83 -16.12
N LEU A 78 -6.93 13.02 -15.37
CA LEU A 78 -5.67 13.53 -15.92
C LEU A 78 -5.12 12.60 -17.01
N ILE A 79 -5.04 11.29 -16.77
CA ILE A 79 -4.51 10.37 -17.78
C ILE A 79 -5.39 10.34 -19.03
N LEU A 80 -6.72 10.37 -18.90
CA LEU A 80 -7.61 10.44 -20.06
C LEU A 80 -7.37 11.72 -20.87
N ARG A 81 -7.12 12.86 -20.21
CA ARG A 81 -6.80 14.12 -20.88
C ARG A 81 -5.43 14.09 -21.55
N LEU A 82 -4.43 13.47 -20.91
CA LEU A 82 -3.10 13.31 -21.49
C LEU A 82 -3.12 12.39 -22.72
N VAL A 83 -3.86 11.27 -22.65
CA VAL A 83 -4.04 10.39 -23.82
C VAL A 83 -4.80 11.11 -24.92
N GLN A 84 -5.92 11.78 -24.59
CA GLN A 84 -6.68 12.58 -25.56
C GLN A 84 -5.81 13.64 -26.26
N ALA A 85 -4.92 14.30 -25.53
CA ALA A 85 -4.03 15.31 -26.09
C ALA A 85 -3.02 14.72 -27.08
N GLN A 86 -2.60 13.46 -26.90
CA GLN A 86 -1.64 12.80 -27.79
C GLN A 86 -2.29 12.08 -28.97
N THR A 87 -3.53 11.61 -28.83
CA THR A 87 -4.19 10.78 -29.85
C THR A 87 -5.34 11.48 -30.55
N GLY A 88 -5.80 12.63 -30.02
CA GLY A 88 -7.12 13.17 -30.36
C GLY A 88 -8.26 12.33 -29.79
N THR A 89 -9.50 12.82 -29.95
CA THR A 89 -10.70 12.18 -29.40
C THR A 89 -11.02 10.85 -30.10
N THR A 90 -10.92 10.77 -31.42
CA THR A 90 -11.18 9.53 -32.18
C THR A 90 -10.14 8.46 -31.84
N GLY A 91 -8.85 8.81 -31.86
CA GLY A 91 -7.78 7.89 -31.46
C GLY A 91 -7.92 7.39 -30.03
N LEU A 92 -8.37 8.24 -29.09
CA LEU A 92 -8.66 7.83 -27.71
C LEU A 92 -9.77 6.76 -27.67
N LEU A 93 -10.88 6.98 -28.37
CA LEU A 93 -12.02 6.06 -28.37
C LEU A 93 -11.67 4.72 -29.03
N VAL A 94 -11.00 4.75 -30.18
CA VAL A 94 -10.52 3.54 -30.87
C VAL A 94 -9.51 2.80 -30.01
N GLY A 95 -8.53 3.52 -29.46
CA GLY A 95 -7.51 2.96 -28.57
C GLY A 95 -8.10 2.28 -27.35
N LEU A 96 -9.06 2.93 -26.66
CA LEU A 96 -9.79 2.34 -25.54
C LEU A 96 -10.58 1.09 -25.97
N GLY A 97 -11.28 1.15 -27.11
CA GLY A 97 -12.05 0.03 -27.65
C GLY A 97 -11.17 -1.20 -27.93
N LEU A 98 -10.04 -1.00 -28.60
CA LEU A 98 -9.10 -2.08 -28.91
C LEU A 98 -8.39 -2.60 -27.65
N ALA A 99 -8.05 -1.73 -26.71
CA ALA A 99 -7.41 -2.12 -25.44
C ALA A 99 -8.35 -2.95 -24.53
N LEU A 100 -9.67 -2.82 -24.68
CA LEU A 100 -10.64 -3.65 -23.97
C LEU A 100 -10.64 -5.11 -24.45
N LEU A 101 -10.24 -5.40 -25.69
CA LEU A 101 -10.34 -6.75 -26.25
C LEU A 101 -9.47 -7.80 -25.52
N PRO A 102 -8.18 -7.56 -25.23
CA PRO A 102 -7.36 -8.52 -24.48
C PRO A 102 -7.69 -8.56 -22.98
N LEU A 103 -8.34 -7.53 -22.45
CA LEU A 103 -8.52 -7.34 -21.01
C LEU A 103 -9.29 -8.48 -20.33
N PRO A 104 -10.45 -8.96 -20.84
CA PRO A 104 -11.15 -10.11 -20.27
C PRO A 104 -10.29 -11.38 -20.18
N PHE A 105 -9.44 -11.62 -21.17
CA PHE A 105 -8.55 -12.78 -21.19
C PHE A 105 -7.50 -12.71 -20.08
N VAL A 106 -6.86 -11.55 -19.92
CA VAL A 106 -5.87 -11.32 -18.86
C VAL A 106 -6.50 -11.39 -17.48
N LEU A 107 -7.66 -10.74 -17.30
CA LEU A 107 -8.41 -10.78 -16.04
C LEU A 107 -8.90 -12.19 -15.73
N GLY A 108 -9.30 -12.98 -16.74
CA GLY A 108 -9.67 -14.38 -16.58
C GLY A 108 -8.51 -15.23 -16.05
N GLY A 109 -7.31 -15.07 -16.63
CA GLY A 109 -6.10 -15.75 -16.14
C GLY A 109 -5.73 -15.36 -14.70
N LEU A 110 -5.78 -14.07 -14.37
CA LEU A 110 -5.52 -13.59 -13.01
C LEU A 110 -6.61 -14.02 -12.02
N ALA A 111 -7.88 -14.08 -12.45
CA ALA A 111 -8.99 -14.56 -11.64
C ALA A 111 -8.84 -16.05 -11.33
N TRP A 112 -8.39 -16.86 -12.31
CA TRP A 112 -8.05 -18.27 -12.11
C TRP A 112 -6.97 -18.44 -11.04
N LEU A 113 -5.88 -17.67 -11.10
CA LEU A 113 -4.86 -17.67 -10.05
C LEU A 113 -5.42 -17.18 -8.70
N ASN A 114 -6.29 -16.17 -8.71
CA ASN A 114 -6.90 -15.60 -7.50
C ASN A 114 -7.82 -16.59 -6.76
N GLN A 115 -8.28 -17.66 -7.41
CA GLN A 115 -9.02 -18.72 -6.71
C GLN A 115 -8.19 -19.32 -5.57
N THR A 116 -6.87 -19.41 -5.73
CA THR A 116 -5.95 -19.90 -4.69
C THR A 116 -5.70 -18.84 -3.62
N ALA A 117 -5.40 -17.61 -4.04
CA ALA A 117 -5.05 -16.51 -3.14
C ALA A 117 -6.24 -16.04 -2.28
N ARG A 118 -7.45 -16.03 -2.88
CA ARG A 118 -8.68 -15.42 -2.37
C ARG A 118 -8.44 -14.00 -1.87
N VAL A 119 -7.82 -13.19 -2.72
CA VAL A 119 -7.64 -11.76 -2.45
C VAL A 119 -9.02 -11.10 -2.42
N PRO A 120 -9.33 -10.30 -1.37
CA PRO A 120 -10.58 -9.56 -1.31
C PRO A 120 -10.75 -8.60 -2.50
N VAL A 121 -11.97 -8.52 -3.04
CA VAL A 121 -12.30 -7.70 -4.23
C VAL A 121 -11.87 -6.23 -4.07
N ARG A 122 -12.00 -5.66 -2.86
CA ARG A 122 -11.54 -4.28 -2.60
C ARG A 122 -10.06 -4.05 -2.92
N HIS A 123 -9.19 -5.05 -2.71
CA HIS A 123 -7.76 -4.91 -3.00
C HIS A 123 -7.49 -5.15 -4.49
N THR A 124 -8.24 -6.05 -5.14
CA THR A 124 -8.11 -6.28 -6.58
C THR A 124 -8.55 -5.06 -7.37
N VAL A 125 -9.69 -4.45 -7.02
CA VAL A 125 -10.18 -3.20 -7.62
C VAL A 125 -9.22 -2.05 -7.36
N PHE A 126 -8.71 -1.90 -6.13
CA PHE A 126 -7.69 -0.89 -5.82
C PHE A 126 -6.45 -1.06 -6.69
N CYS A 127 -5.91 -2.28 -6.80
CA CYS A 127 -4.73 -2.56 -7.61
C CYS A 127 -4.96 -2.23 -9.08
N LEU A 128 -6.09 -2.68 -9.64
CA LEU A 128 -6.46 -2.41 -11.03
C LEU A 128 -6.58 -0.90 -11.29
N ALA A 129 -7.32 -0.19 -10.42
CA ALA A 129 -7.54 1.24 -10.56
C ALA A 129 -6.24 2.05 -10.34
N TRP A 130 -5.40 1.65 -9.37
CA TRP A 130 -4.06 2.25 -9.20
C TRP A 130 -3.23 2.13 -10.48
N GLY A 131 -3.20 0.93 -11.06
CA GLY A 131 -2.51 0.67 -12.31
C GLY A 131 -2.99 1.58 -13.43
N ALA A 132 -4.31 1.58 -13.67
CA ALA A 132 -4.93 2.28 -14.79
C ALA A 132 -4.86 3.81 -14.69
N CYS A 133 -4.85 4.36 -13.48
CA CYS A 133 -4.90 5.79 -13.25
C CYS A 133 -3.57 6.35 -12.71
N ALA A 134 -3.17 5.96 -11.50
CA ALA A 134 -2.04 6.58 -10.81
C ALA A 134 -0.70 6.18 -11.43
N ALA A 135 -0.47 4.88 -11.64
CA ALA A 135 0.81 4.38 -12.14
C ALA A 135 1.06 4.84 -13.59
N THR A 136 0.03 4.83 -14.45
CA THR A 136 0.10 5.32 -15.83
C THR A 136 0.32 6.83 -15.91
N THR A 137 -0.34 7.62 -15.05
CA THR A 137 -0.09 9.07 -14.95
C THR A 137 1.35 9.35 -14.55
N VAL A 138 1.86 8.65 -13.53
CA VAL A 138 3.26 8.79 -13.12
C VAL A 138 4.20 8.40 -14.26
N ALA A 139 3.93 7.28 -14.94
CA ALA A 139 4.75 6.80 -16.03
C ALA A 139 4.78 7.77 -17.21
N ILE A 140 3.64 8.24 -17.71
CA ILE A 140 3.61 9.14 -18.87
C ILE A 140 4.35 10.46 -18.60
N MET A 141 4.22 11.02 -17.39
CA MET A 141 4.90 12.25 -17.00
C MET A 141 6.40 12.04 -16.79
N ALA A 142 6.77 11.00 -16.03
CA ALA A 142 8.17 10.75 -15.70
C ALA A 142 8.96 10.20 -16.89
N ASN A 143 8.36 9.35 -17.74
CA ASN A 143 9.00 8.86 -18.96
C ASN A 143 9.23 10.01 -19.94
N GLY A 144 8.24 10.90 -20.14
CA GLY A 144 8.42 12.08 -20.99
C GLY A 144 9.59 12.94 -20.53
N TRP A 145 9.60 13.31 -19.25
CA TRP A 145 10.71 14.08 -18.66
C TRP A 145 12.06 13.35 -18.76
N ALA A 146 12.10 12.04 -18.50
CA ALA A 146 13.33 11.26 -18.56
C ALA A 146 13.88 11.17 -19.98
N SER A 147 13.02 10.96 -20.97
CA SER A 147 13.41 10.94 -22.39
C SER A 147 13.98 12.30 -22.81
N ASP A 148 13.31 13.41 -22.49
CA ASP A 148 13.79 14.76 -22.82
C ASP A 148 15.16 15.03 -22.18
N PHE A 149 15.33 14.67 -20.91
CA PHE A 149 16.58 14.83 -20.19
C PHE A 149 17.71 14.00 -20.81
N LEU A 150 17.45 12.73 -21.14
CA LEU A 150 18.44 11.81 -21.70
C LEU A 150 18.84 12.23 -23.12
N ILE A 151 17.89 12.64 -23.96
CA ILE A 151 18.15 13.16 -25.31
C ILE A 151 19.04 14.40 -25.22
N ALA A 152 18.75 15.32 -24.30
CA ALA A 152 19.51 16.55 -24.13
C ALA A 152 20.97 16.33 -23.69
N HIS A 153 21.24 15.29 -22.88
CA HIS A 153 22.58 15.06 -22.31
C HIS A 153 23.39 13.96 -23.02
N GLN A 154 22.74 13.00 -23.65
CA GLN A 154 23.39 11.82 -24.26
C GLN A 154 23.26 11.78 -25.79
N GLY A 155 22.55 12.75 -26.40
CA GLY A 155 22.20 12.77 -27.81
C GLY A 155 20.95 11.94 -28.11
N SER A 156 20.30 12.20 -29.26
CA SER A 156 19.00 11.58 -29.61
C SER A 156 19.05 10.06 -29.63
N ALA A 157 19.94 9.46 -30.43
CA ALA A 157 19.99 8.01 -30.61
C ALA A 157 20.25 7.24 -29.29
N ARG A 158 21.21 7.71 -28.49
CA ARG A 158 21.55 7.07 -27.21
C ARG A 158 20.54 7.40 -26.11
N GLY A 159 19.98 8.62 -26.13
CA GLY A 159 18.97 9.05 -25.17
C GLY A 159 17.67 8.26 -25.31
N GLU A 160 17.20 8.02 -26.54
CA GLU A 160 15.99 7.23 -26.83
C GLU A 160 16.14 5.77 -26.40
N THR A 161 17.27 5.14 -26.73
CA THR A 161 17.58 3.76 -26.34
C THR A 161 17.68 3.60 -24.82
N LEU A 162 18.44 4.47 -24.14
CA LEU A 162 18.53 4.46 -22.66
C LEU A 162 17.16 4.74 -22.00
N GLY A 163 16.37 5.64 -22.60
CA GLY A 163 15.02 5.94 -22.15
C GLY A 163 14.13 4.69 -22.18
N ALA A 164 14.01 4.07 -23.35
CA ALA A 164 13.13 2.92 -23.57
C ALA A 164 13.58 1.66 -22.83
N GLU A 165 14.88 1.37 -22.80
CA GLU A 165 15.41 0.09 -22.28
C GLU A 165 15.64 0.11 -20.76
N PHE A 166 15.93 1.28 -20.16
CA PHE A 166 16.28 1.38 -18.74
C PHE A 166 15.35 2.29 -17.95
N ALA A 167 15.14 3.54 -18.41
CA ALA A 167 14.36 4.51 -17.64
C ALA A 167 12.88 4.10 -17.56
N THR A 168 12.29 3.68 -18.68
CA THR A 168 10.89 3.26 -18.75
C THR A 168 10.60 2.07 -17.81
N PRO A 169 11.33 0.93 -17.85
CA PRO A 169 11.12 -0.14 -16.89
C PRO A 169 11.28 0.28 -15.43
N LEU A 170 12.30 1.10 -15.14
CA LEU A 170 12.55 1.60 -13.78
C LEU A 170 11.35 2.41 -13.25
N ILE A 171 10.89 3.38 -14.04
CA ILE A 171 9.79 4.28 -13.67
C ILE A 171 8.50 3.48 -13.52
N GLU A 172 8.16 2.68 -14.53
CA GLU A 172 6.88 1.99 -14.58
C GLU A 172 6.76 0.91 -13.52
N GLU A 173 7.76 0.05 -13.38
CA GLU A 173 7.70 -1.05 -12.41
C GLU A 173 7.71 -0.50 -10.98
N THR A 174 8.40 0.61 -10.72
CA THR A 174 8.34 1.30 -9.42
C THR A 174 6.97 1.91 -9.15
N ALA A 175 6.37 2.58 -10.14
CA ALA A 175 5.04 3.18 -10.03
C ALA A 175 3.95 2.12 -9.78
N LYS A 176 4.06 0.95 -10.45
CA LYS A 176 3.19 -0.22 -10.21
C LYS A 176 3.44 -0.81 -8.81
N ALA A 177 4.70 -0.96 -8.39
CA ALA A 177 5.08 -1.51 -7.09
C ALA A 177 4.53 -0.70 -5.90
N ALA A 178 4.37 0.61 -6.06
CA ALA A 178 3.85 1.51 -5.03
C ALA A 178 2.48 1.06 -4.50
N ALA A 179 1.59 0.53 -5.36
CA ALA A 179 0.29 -0.01 -4.96
C ALA A 179 0.43 -1.09 -3.87
N LEU A 180 1.36 -2.02 -4.09
CA LEU A 180 1.60 -3.15 -3.21
C LEU A 180 2.17 -2.66 -1.87
N LEU A 181 3.10 -1.71 -1.91
CA LEU A 181 3.66 -1.11 -0.69
C LEU A 181 2.58 -0.43 0.15
N ILE A 182 1.67 0.33 -0.48
CA ILE A 182 0.55 1.00 0.18
C ILE A 182 -0.36 -0.01 0.89
N LEU A 183 -0.70 -1.12 0.23
CA LEU A 183 -1.50 -2.20 0.85
C LEU A 183 -0.79 -2.87 2.04
N LEU A 184 0.55 -2.86 2.07
CA LEU A 184 1.34 -3.46 3.13
C LEU A 184 1.56 -2.54 4.35
N LEU A 185 1.47 -1.21 4.21
CA LEU A 185 1.71 -0.26 5.29
C LEU A 185 0.81 -0.50 6.54
N PRO A 186 -0.52 -0.69 6.41
CA PRO A 186 -1.39 -0.92 7.56
C PRO A 186 -1.08 -2.23 8.29
N VAL A 187 -0.68 -3.27 7.55
CA VAL A 187 -0.33 -4.59 8.10
C VAL A 187 0.92 -4.47 8.98
N ARG A 188 1.97 -3.78 8.50
CA ARG A 188 3.19 -3.53 9.27
C ARG A 188 2.92 -2.72 10.54
N ARG A 189 2.07 -1.69 10.47
CA ARG A 189 1.70 -0.86 11.64
C ARG A 189 0.99 -1.70 12.71
N ARG A 190 0.05 -2.57 12.32
CA ARG A 190 -0.66 -3.46 13.25
C ARG A 190 0.29 -4.45 13.95
N LEU A 191 1.22 -5.04 13.21
CA LEU A 191 2.22 -5.95 13.77
C LEU A 191 3.12 -5.24 14.78
N ARG A 192 3.65 -4.05 14.44
CA ARG A 192 4.51 -3.25 15.33
C ARG A 192 3.81 -2.85 16.64
N CYS A 193 2.54 -2.44 16.57
CA CYS A 193 1.73 -2.10 17.75
C CYS A 193 1.48 -3.32 18.66
N ARG A 194 1.32 -4.52 18.08
CA ARG A 194 1.11 -5.76 18.85
C ARG A 194 2.39 -6.21 19.57
N THR A 195 3.55 -6.10 18.94
CA THR A 195 4.85 -6.35 19.60
C THR A 195 5.16 -5.33 20.70
N ARG A 196 4.84 -4.04 20.51
CA ARG A 196 5.03 -3.00 21.55
C ARG A 196 4.11 -3.17 22.76
N ARG A 197 2.94 -3.81 22.60
CA ARG A 197 2.01 -4.01 23.72
C ARG A 197 2.35 -5.18 24.64
N GLY A 198 3.21 -6.10 24.21
CA GLY A 198 3.70 -7.24 25.01
C GLY A 198 2.61 -8.14 25.63
N PRO A 199 2.95 -9.35 26.13
CA PRO A 199 2.00 -10.17 26.90
C PRO A 199 1.75 -9.65 28.34
N GLY A 200 2.40 -8.57 28.77
CA GLY A 200 2.58 -8.27 30.20
C GLY A 200 1.56 -7.36 30.89
N LEU A 201 0.51 -6.85 30.24
CA LEU A 201 -0.26 -5.72 30.82
C LEU A 201 -1.78 -5.87 30.89
N LEU A 202 -2.32 -7.09 30.77
CA LEU A 202 -3.75 -7.33 31.01
C LEU A 202 -4.00 -8.54 31.92
N ARG A 203 -3.56 -8.41 33.17
CA ARG A 203 -4.25 -9.05 34.30
C ARG A 203 -4.14 -8.20 35.56
N ARG A 204 -4.63 -6.96 35.51
CA ARG A 204 -5.23 -6.37 36.72
C ARG A 204 -6.64 -6.92 36.81
N ALA A 205 -6.75 -8.12 37.39
CA ALA A 205 -8.01 -8.62 37.89
C ALA A 205 -8.52 -7.57 38.88
N ALA A 206 -9.63 -6.91 38.54
CA ALA A 206 -10.38 -6.10 39.48
C ALA A 206 -11.01 -7.05 40.51
N GLY A 207 -10.23 -7.46 41.50
CA GLY A 207 -10.72 -8.13 42.69
C GLY A 207 -11.57 -7.14 43.47
N ARG A 208 -12.89 -7.31 43.38
CA ARG A 208 -13.84 -6.73 44.35
C ARG A 208 -13.56 -7.42 45.70
N PRO A 209 -13.33 -6.71 46.81
CA PRO A 209 -13.22 -7.38 48.09
C PRO A 209 -14.62 -7.88 48.50
N PRO A 210 -14.79 -9.15 48.92
CA PRO A 210 -16.02 -9.56 49.58
C PRO A 210 -16.02 -8.97 50.99
N ARG A 211 -17.10 -8.24 51.33
CA ARG A 211 -17.42 -7.89 52.71
C ARG A 211 -18.23 -9.05 53.29
N GLY A 212 -17.73 -9.65 54.36
CA GLY A 212 -18.47 -10.63 55.18
C GLY A 212 -17.54 -11.33 56.17
N PRO A 213 -17.86 -11.38 57.47
CA PRO A 213 -17.07 -12.13 58.45
C PRO A 213 -17.56 -13.58 58.47
N GLY A 214 -16.68 -14.51 58.17
CA GLY A 214 -17.00 -15.94 58.21
C GLY A 214 -15.74 -16.77 58.09
N ARG A 215 -15.28 -17.28 59.24
CA ARG A 215 -14.20 -18.26 59.36
C ARG A 215 -14.50 -19.49 58.48
N THR A 216 -13.52 -19.96 57.72
CA THR A 216 -13.21 -21.40 57.56
C THR A 216 -11.84 -21.54 56.89
N ARG A 217 -10.94 -22.26 57.57
CA ARG A 217 -9.65 -22.72 57.01
C ARG A 217 -9.95 -23.81 55.97
N VAL A 218 -9.44 -23.65 54.76
CA VAL A 218 -9.31 -24.74 53.78
C VAL A 218 -7.90 -24.66 53.18
N GLY A 219 -7.20 -25.80 53.19
CA GLY A 219 -5.77 -25.92 52.90
C GLY A 219 -5.35 -25.58 51.47
N PRO A 220 -4.03 -25.54 51.20
CA PRO A 220 -3.48 -25.17 49.91
C PRO A 220 -3.69 -26.31 48.90
N GLY A 221 -4.76 -26.23 48.11
CA GLY A 221 -4.92 -27.06 46.91
C GLY A 221 -3.85 -26.70 45.87
N PRO A 222 -3.30 -27.68 45.12
CA PRO A 222 -2.21 -27.43 44.19
C PRO A 222 -2.68 -26.48 43.10
N SER A 223 -1.92 -25.40 42.93
CA SER A 223 -2.03 -24.44 41.84
C SER A 223 -2.25 -25.18 40.52
N ARG A 224 -3.41 -24.96 39.88
CA ARG A 224 -3.61 -25.33 38.48
C ARG A 224 -2.55 -24.58 37.68
N TYR A 225 -1.44 -25.26 37.42
CA TYR A 225 -0.47 -24.86 36.42
C TYR A 225 -1.25 -24.67 35.12
N VAL A 226 -1.55 -23.41 34.80
CA VAL A 226 -1.81 -23.00 33.42
C VAL A 226 -0.52 -23.32 32.70
N ARG A 227 -0.44 -24.54 32.16
CA ARG A 227 0.64 -24.96 31.28
C ARG A 227 0.53 -23.99 30.10
N ALA A 228 1.46 -23.02 30.05
CA ALA A 228 1.65 -22.22 28.86
C ALA A 228 1.90 -23.24 27.74
N VAL A 229 0.90 -23.45 26.89
CA VAL A 229 1.08 -24.23 25.66
C VAL A 229 2.29 -23.58 25.00
N PRO A 230 3.40 -24.30 24.77
CA PRO A 230 4.52 -23.75 24.05
C PRO A 230 3.92 -23.24 22.74
N HIS A 231 3.96 -21.93 22.52
CA HIS A 231 3.71 -21.40 21.20
C HIS A 231 4.89 -21.94 20.40
N GLU A 232 4.75 -23.16 19.86
CA GLU A 232 5.60 -23.64 18.80
C GLU A 232 5.62 -22.50 17.81
N ARG A 233 6.77 -21.83 17.72
CA ARG A 233 7.04 -20.89 16.65
C ARG A 233 7.06 -21.77 15.42
N ARG A 234 5.88 -22.10 14.89
CA ARG A 234 5.71 -22.71 13.58
C ARG A 234 6.51 -21.82 12.67
N ARG A 235 7.70 -22.29 12.28
CA ARG A 235 8.59 -21.59 11.36
C ARG A 235 7.69 -21.22 10.19
N ALA A 236 7.50 -19.92 9.96
CA ALA A 236 6.65 -19.42 8.91
C ALA A 236 7.21 -19.98 7.60
N ARG A 237 6.59 -21.05 7.11
CA ARG A 237 6.83 -21.54 5.76
C ARG A 237 6.02 -20.62 4.85
N SER A 238 6.60 -20.25 3.71
CA SER A 238 5.89 -19.52 2.67
C SER A 238 4.61 -20.26 2.31
N SER A 239 3.46 -19.71 2.71
CA SER A 239 2.17 -20.28 2.35
C SER A 239 1.97 -20.06 0.85
N PRO A 240 1.68 -21.10 0.05
CA PRO A 240 1.38 -20.95 -1.38
C PRO A 240 0.31 -19.89 -1.64
N ARG A 241 -0.63 -19.75 -0.71
CA ARG A 241 -1.68 -18.72 -0.76
C ARG A 241 -1.14 -17.29 -0.70
N THR A 242 -0.15 -17.02 0.15
CA THR A 242 0.42 -15.66 0.28
C THR A 242 1.29 -15.31 -0.92
N LEU A 243 2.03 -16.29 -1.45
CA LEU A 243 2.78 -16.11 -2.70
C LEU A 243 1.83 -15.79 -3.85
N ALA A 244 0.80 -16.61 -4.04
CA ALA A 244 -0.24 -16.37 -5.04
C ALA A 244 -0.92 -15.01 -4.84
N ALA A 245 -1.18 -14.57 -3.61
CA ALA A 245 -1.76 -13.26 -3.34
C ALA A 245 -0.85 -12.11 -3.79
N GLY A 246 0.47 -12.22 -3.57
CA GLY A 246 1.44 -11.25 -4.07
C GLY A 246 1.45 -11.18 -5.59
N THR A 247 1.57 -12.33 -6.25
CA THR A 247 1.54 -12.48 -7.71
C THR A 247 0.25 -11.89 -8.31
N VAL A 248 -0.91 -12.20 -7.74
CA VAL A 248 -2.23 -11.69 -8.21
C VAL A 248 -2.33 -10.17 -8.05
N LEU A 249 -1.93 -9.63 -6.89
CA LEU A 249 -2.00 -8.18 -6.67
C LEU A 249 -1.06 -7.42 -7.62
N GLY A 250 0.16 -7.93 -7.81
CA GLY A 250 1.11 -7.34 -8.78
C GLY A 250 0.60 -7.42 -10.21
N GLY A 251 0.11 -8.59 -10.63
CA GLY A 251 -0.46 -8.81 -11.95
C GLY A 251 -1.69 -7.94 -12.23
N LEU A 252 -2.57 -7.74 -11.24
CA LEU A 252 -3.73 -6.86 -11.38
C LEU A 252 -3.34 -5.38 -11.49
N THR A 253 -2.34 -4.93 -10.73
CA THR A 253 -1.83 -3.56 -10.88
C THR A 253 -1.24 -3.33 -12.26
N ALA A 254 -0.45 -4.28 -12.76
CA ALA A 254 0.09 -4.20 -14.10
C ALA A 254 -0.96 -4.35 -15.20
N CYS A 255 -2.01 -5.15 -14.99
CA CYS A 255 -3.13 -5.27 -15.92
C CYS A 255 -3.85 -3.93 -16.11
N GLY A 256 -4.13 -3.21 -15.02
CA GLY A 256 -4.70 -1.87 -15.10
C GLY A 256 -3.78 -0.90 -15.82
N PHE A 257 -2.48 -0.95 -15.52
CA PHE A 257 -1.48 -0.13 -16.20
C PHE A 257 -1.45 -0.40 -17.72
N ALA A 258 -1.32 -1.67 -18.09
CA ALA A 258 -1.24 -2.11 -19.48
C ALA A 258 -2.49 -1.75 -20.28
N PHE A 259 -3.68 -1.75 -19.64
CA PHE A 259 -4.90 -1.31 -20.30
C PHE A 259 -4.80 0.14 -20.79
N THR A 260 -4.47 1.08 -19.91
CA THR A 260 -4.38 2.50 -20.28
C THR A 260 -3.19 2.76 -21.20
N GLU A 261 -2.08 2.08 -21.00
CA GLU A 261 -0.91 2.18 -21.87
C GLU A 261 -1.23 1.66 -23.29
N ASN A 262 -1.89 0.51 -23.41
CA ASN A 262 -2.34 -0.02 -24.69
C ASN A 262 -3.28 0.94 -25.40
N ALA A 263 -4.21 1.57 -24.67
CA ALA A 263 -5.11 2.56 -25.25
C ALA A 263 -4.33 3.76 -25.84
N LEU A 264 -3.27 4.20 -25.17
CA LEU A 264 -2.39 5.25 -25.69
C LEU A 264 -1.61 4.81 -26.94
N TYR A 265 -0.99 3.63 -26.93
CA TYR A 265 -0.22 3.15 -28.10
C TYR A 265 -1.12 2.89 -29.32
N LEU A 266 -2.26 2.24 -29.11
CA LEU A 266 -3.22 1.95 -30.17
C LEU A 266 -3.84 3.23 -30.71
N GLY A 267 -4.17 4.19 -29.84
CA GLY A 267 -4.69 5.49 -30.26
C GLY A 267 -3.66 6.30 -31.06
N ARG A 268 -2.38 6.27 -30.67
CA ARG A 268 -1.30 6.94 -31.42
C ARG A 268 -1.08 6.29 -32.78
N ALA A 269 -1.06 4.96 -32.84
CA ALA A 269 -0.91 4.23 -34.10
C ALA A 269 -2.08 4.53 -35.06
N PHE A 270 -3.32 4.53 -34.55
CA PHE A 270 -4.51 4.86 -35.35
C PHE A 270 -4.47 6.27 -35.90
N THR A 271 -4.11 7.25 -35.08
CA THR A 271 -4.03 8.65 -35.51
C THR A 271 -2.91 8.85 -36.53
N ALA A 272 -1.79 8.16 -36.40
CA ALA A 272 -0.70 8.19 -37.38
C ALA A 272 -1.13 7.58 -38.73
N ASP A 273 -1.77 6.42 -38.72
CA ASP A 273 -2.31 5.76 -39.92
C ASP A 273 -3.36 6.65 -40.61
N GLN A 274 -4.26 7.26 -39.83
CA GLN A 274 -5.25 8.18 -40.36
C GLN A 274 -4.60 9.41 -41.02
N GLN A 275 -3.57 9.99 -40.40
CA GLN A 275 -2.86 11.13 -40.98
C GLN A 275 -2.13 10.74 -42.28
N ALA A 276 -1.42 9.61 -42.28
CA ALA A 276 -0.69 9.12 -43.46
C ALA A 276 -1.62 8.91 -44.67
N ARG A 277 -2.85 8.45 -44.41
CA ARG A 277 -3.87 8.34 -45.46
C ARG A 277 -4.33 9.69 -45.97
N LEU A 278 -4.58 10.66 -45.10
CA LEU A 278 -4.98 12.01 -45.51
C LEU A 278 -3.91 12.67 -46.40
N ASP A 279 -2.63 12.40 -46.12
CA ASP A 279 -1.50 12.92 -46.86
C ASP A 279 -1.32 12.24 -48.23
N SER A 280 -1.86 11.03 -48.41
CA SER A 280 -1.94 10.38 -49.73
C SER A 280 -3.06 11.02 -50.56
N ILE A 281 -2.70 11.57 -51.73
CA ILE A 281 -3.38 12.62 -52.54
C ILE A 281 -4.88 12.39 -52.93
N GLY A 282 -5.57 11.33 -52.51
CA GLY A 282 -6.92 11.02 -53.01
C GLY A 282 -7.85 10.33 -52.01
N LEU A 283 -8.55 11.10 -51.17
CA LEU A 283 -9.73 10.62 -50.46
C LEU A 283 -10.94 10.53 -51.42
N GLY A 284 -11.07 9.38 -52.08
CA GLY A 284 -12.30 8.96 -52.77
C GLY A 284 -12.72 7.52 -52.44
N GLU A 285 -11.79 6.72 -51.91
CA GLU A 285 -12.00 5.30 -51.60
C GLU A 285 -12.39 5.08 -50.13
N ALA A 286 -13.24 4.08 -49.90
CA ALA A 286 -13.66 3.67 -48.56
C ALA A 286 -12.49 3.09 -47.75
N PRO A 287 -12.46 3.26 -46.41
CA PRO A 287 -11.40 2.70 -45.59
C PRO A 287 -11.22 1.19 -45.68
N SER A 288 -9.97 0.78 -45.90
CA SER A 288 -9.56 -0.62 -45.89
C SER A 288 -8.67 -0.93 -44.68
N LEU A 289 -8.59 -2.19 -44.27
CA LEU A 289 -7.72 -2.62 -43.16
C LEU A 289 -6.23 -2.37 -43.43
N ARG A 290 -5.82 -2.32 -44.71
CA ARG A 290 -4.43 -2.05 -45.12
C ARG A 290 -4.02 -0.60 -44.85
N ASP A 291 -5.00 0.30 -44.73
CA ASP A 291 -4.74 1.71 -44.38
C ASP A 291 -4.32 1.85 -42.90
N PHE A 292 -4.43 0.78 -42.11
CA PHE A 292 -4.20 0.75 -40.67
C PHE A 292 -3.10 -0.25 -40.24
N ASP A 293 -2.11 -0.47 -41.11
CA ASP A 293 -1.03 -1.45 -40.86
C ASP A 293 -0.30 -1.19 -39.53
N GLY A 294 -0.05 0.07 -39.17
CA GLY A 294 0.59 0.44 -37.89
C GLY A 294 -0.25 0.08 -36.67
N THR A 295 -1.56 0.34 -36.75
CA THR A 295 -2.55 0.01 -35.72
C THR A 295 -2.70 -1.49 -35.56
N VAL A 296 -2.85 -2.21 -36.67
CA VAL A 296 -2.97 -3.67 -36.69
C VAL A 296 -1.70 -4.32 -36.12
N HIS A 297 -0.53 -3.87 -36.56
CA HIS A 297 0.75 -4.35 -36.05
C HIS A 297 0.86 -4.13 -34.54
N THR A 298 0.57 -2.91 -34.06
CA THR A 298 0.60 -2.59 -32.62
C THR A 298 -0.38 -3.46 -31.82
N PHE A 299 -1.58 -3.68 -32.37
CA PHE A 299 -2.60 -4.53 -31.75
C PHE A 299 -2.17 -6.00 -31.68
N VAL A 300 -1.57 -6.53 -32.74
CA VAL A 300 -1.07 -7.91 -32.76
C VAL A 300 0.04 -8.08 -31.72
N LEU A 301 1.03 -7.19 -31.70
CA LEU A 301 2.14 -7.29 -30.76
C LEU A 301 1.68 -7.15 -29.30
N ARG A 302 0.88 -6.13 -28.99
CA ARG A 302 0.52 -5.79 -27.60
C ARG A 302 -0.72 -6.54 -27.10
N GLY A 303 -1.73 -6.67 -27.96
CA GLY A 303 -3.03 -7.27 -27.63
C GLY A 303 -3.06 -8.79 -27.75
N LEU A 304 -2.45 -9.37 -28.80
CA LEU A 304 -2.52 -10.81 -29.05
C LEU A 304 -1.30 -11.55 -28.54
N LEU A 305 -0.10 -11.11 -28.95
CA LEU A 305 1.14 -11.82 -28.63
C LEU A 305 1.56 -11.60 -27.18
N SER A 306 1.45 -10.38 -26.67
CA SER A 306 1.98 -10.02 -25.34
C SER A 306 0.99 -9.49 -24.29
N PRO A 307 -0.28 -9.96 -24.23
CA PRO A 307 -1.28 -9.42 -23.29
C PRO A 307 -0.90 -9.63 -21.82
N PHE A 308 -0.01 -10.59 -21.52
CA PHE A 308 0.46 -10.88 -20.18
C PHE A 308 1.83 -10.28 -19.83
N ALA A 309 2.47 -9.49 -20.72
CA ALA A 309 3.81 -8.95 -20.50
C ALA A 309 3.94 -8.23 -19.14
N HIS A 310 3.25 -7.10 -18.98
CA HIS A 310 3.30 -6.34 -17.73
C HIS A 310 2.78 -7.16 -16.53
N PRO A 311 1.63 -7.89 -16.63
CA PRO A 311 1.19 -8.77 -15.55
C PRO A 311 2.25 -9.76 -15.06
N LEU A 312 3.03 -10.36 -15.97
CA LEU A 312 4.09 -11.31 -15.64
C LEU A 312 5.27 -10.62 -14.94
N PHE A 313 5.72 -9.48 -15.45
CA PHE A 313 6.84 -8.74 -14.86
C PHE A 313 6.50 -8.29 -13.44
N THR A 314 5.45 -7.48 -13.29
CA THR A 314 5.08 -6.93 -11.97
C THR A 314 4.61 -8.00 -10.98
N ALA A 315 4.14 -9.16 -11.46
CA ALA A 315 3.88 -10.31 -10.59
C ALA A 315 5.14 -10.78 -9.83
N LEU A 316 6.34 -10.62 -10.39
CA LEU A 316 7.62 -10.92 -9.72
C LEU A 316 7.88 -9.96 -8.56
N THR A 317 7.57 -8.68 -8.73
CA THR A 317 7.57 -7.69 -7.63
C THR A 317 6.63 -8.13 -6.51
N GLY A 318 5.41 -8.53 -6.86
CA GLY A 318 4.43 -9.04 -5.91
C GLY A 318 4.88 -10.32 -5.19
N LEU A 319 5.50 -11.24 -5.92
CA LEU A 319 6.07 -12.48 -5.37
C LEU A 319 7.23 -12.18 -4.39
N GLY A 320 8.14 -11.29 -4.75
CA GLY A 320 9.26 -10.86 -3.90
C GLY A 320 8.79 -10.22 -2.59
N LEU A 321 7.74 -9.39 -2.64
CA LEU A 321 7.09 -8.84 -1.46
C LEU A 321 6.41 -9.92 -0.61
N ALA A 322 5.71 -10.88 -1.22
CA ALA A 322 5.10 -11.99 -0.49
C ALA A 322 6.13 -12.89 0.19
N LEU A 323 7.26 -13.19 -0.49
CA LEU A 323 8.38 -13.94 0.09
C LEU A 323 8.98 -13.20 1.28
N THR A 324 9.19 -11.89 1.15
CA THR A 324 9.69 -11.02 2.24
C THR A 324 8.84 -11.14 3.51
N LEU A 325 7.53 -11.23 3.37
CA LEU A 325 6.59 -11.27 4.49
C LEU A 325 6.41 -12.65 5.11
N THR A 326 6.75 -13.70 4.38
CA THR A 326 6.45 -15.08 4.79
C THR A 326 7.67 -15.92 5.09
N THR A 327 8.86 -15.50 4.67
CA THR A 327 10.09 -16.23 4.93
C THR A 327 10.52 -16.13 6.40
N GLY A 328 10.99 -17.25 6.95
CA GLY A 328 11.66 -17.29 8.26
C GLY A 328 13.15 -16.90 8.21
N ARG A 329 13.74 -16.78 7.01
CA ARG A 329 15.17 -16.48 6.83
C ARG A 329 15.40 -14.98 6.76
N ARG A 330 16.20 -14.44 7.68
CA ARG A 330 16.45 -12.98 7.81
C ARG A 330 17.05 -12.35 6.54
N TRP A 331 17.99 -13.04 5.89
CA TRP A 331 18.60 -12.55 4.66
C TRP A 331 17.56 -12.49 3.53
N LEU A 332 16.76 -13.56 3.36
CA LEU A 332 15.72 -13.64 2.32
C LEU A 332 14.63 -12.58 2.54
N ALA A 333 14.29 -12.28 3.80
CA ALA A 333 13.35 -11.20 4.13
C ALA A 333 13.85 -9.80 3.77
N ARG A 334 15.17 -9.61 3.59
CA ARG A 334 15.74 -8.32 3.18
C ARG A 334 15.88 -8.22 1.67
N VAL A 335 16.23 -9.32 1.00
CA VAL A 335 16.57 -9.31 -0.43
C VAL A 335 15.41 -9.65 -1.36
N ALA A 336 14.39 -10.39 -0.91
CA ALA A 336 13.36 -10.88 -1.84
C ALA A 336 12.53 -9.78 -2.50
N ALA A 337 12.16 -8.72 -1.77
CA ALA A 337 11.42 -7.59 -2.32
C ALA A 337 12.24 -6.78 -3.35
N PRO A 338 13.47 -6.30 -3.03
CA PRO A 338 14.27 -5.59 -4.03
C PRO A 338 14.65 -6.50 -5.20
N ALA A 339 14.97 -7.77 -4.98
CA ALA A 339 15.25 -8.71 -6.06
C ALA A 339 14.04 -8.91 -7.00
N GLY A 340 12.83 -9.03 -6.45
CA GLY A 340 11.62 -9.14 -7.26
C GLY A 340 11.37 -7.90 -8.13
N LEU A 341 11.61 -6.71 -7.58
CA LEU A 341 11.47 -5.44 -8.32
C LEU A 341 12.55 -5.29 -9.41
N LEU A 342 13.81 -5.57 -9.08
CA LEU A 342 14.91 -5.51 -10.05
C LEU A 342 14.72 -6.52 -11.18
N LEU A 343 14.24 -7.73 -10.88
CA LEU A 343 13.93 -8.72 -11.89
C LEU A 343 12.77 -8.27 -12.79
N SER A 344 11.74 -7.63 -12.21
CA SER A 344 10.64 -6.98 -12.96
C SER A 344 11.18 -5.98 -13.97
N MET A 345 12.07 -5.09 -13.53
CA MET A 345 12.67 -4.03 -14.35
C MET A 345 13.57 -4.62 -15.45
N ALA A 346 14.41 -5.60 -15.11
CA ALA A 346 15.31 -6.23 -16.06
C ALA A 346 14.54 -6.95 -17.17
N LEU A 347 13.52 -7.74 -16.82
CA LEU A 347 12.73 -8.46 -17.82
C LEU A 347 11.91 -7.50 -18.70
N HIS A 348 11.38 -6.43 -18.11
CA HIS A 348 10.67 -5.40 -18.87
C HIS A 348 11.64 -4.63 -19.79
N GLY A 349 12.85 -4.31 -19.35
CA GLY A 349 13.87 -3.70 -20.20
C GLY A 349 14.29 -4.58 -21.36
N VAL A 350 14.52 -5.88 -21.11
CA VAL A 350 14.78 -6.87 -22.17
C VAL A 350 13.62 -6.95 -23.16
N TRP A 351 12.37 -6.88 -22.67
CA TRP A 351 11.18 -6.85 -23.52
C TRP A 351 11.12 -5.60 -24.40
N ASN A 352 11.46 -4.43 -23.86
CA ASN A 352 11.50 -3.18 -24.63
C ASN A 352 12.64 -3.19 -25.66
N ALA A 353 13.82 -3.67 -25.27
CA ALA A 353 14.96 -3.82 -26.18
C ALA A 353 14.64 -4.75 -27.36
N ALA A 354 13.78 -5.75 -27.17
CA ALA A 354 13.38 -6.68 -28.22
C ALA A 354 12.71 -5.99 -29.41
N ALA A 355 12.04 -4.84 -29.20
CA ALA A 355 11.42 -4.08 -30.28
C ALA A 355 12.47 -3.48 -31.25
N GLY A 356 13.69 -3.25 -30.79
CA GLY A 356 14.80 -2.76 -31.61
C GLY A 356 15.53 -3.83 -32.42
N LEU A 357 15.24 -5.11 -32.22
CA LEU A 357 15.95 -6.23 -32.87
C LEU A 357 15.34 -6.66 -34.22
N GLY A 358 14.29 -5.97 -34.69
CA GLY A 358 13.49 -6.39 -35.84
C GLY A 358 12.62 -7.61 -35.53
N THR A 359 11.92 -8.11 -36.55
CA THR A 359 10.90 -9.18 -36.37
C THR A 359 11.51 -10.50 -35.87
N ASP A 360 12.62 -10.94 -36.46
CA ASP A 360 13.25 -12.22 -36.09
C ASP A 360 13.79 -12.18 -34.65
N GLY A 361 14.45 -11.08 -34.29
CA GLY A 361 14.94 -10.86 -32.93
C GLY A 361 13.82 -10.76 -31.92
N PHE A 362 12.72 -10.07 -32.26
CA PHE A 362 11.52 -10.03 -31.43
C PHE A 362 10.92 -11.43 -31.21
N LEU A 363 10.77 -12.22 -32.27
CA LEU A 363 10.24 -13.59 -32.19
C LEU A 363 11.15 -14.53 -31.38
N LEU A 364 12.47 -14.34 -31.47
CA LEU A 364 13.43 -15.07 -30.65
C LEU A 364 13.26 -14.74 -29.16
N VAL A 365 13.21 -13.45 -28.80
CA VAL A 365 12.96 -13.02 -27.41
C VAL A 365 11.58 -13.48 -26.96
N TYR A 366 10.57 -13.43 -27.81
CA TYR A 366 9.24 -13.95 -27.53
C TYR A 366 9.27 -15.43 -27.13
N GLY A 367 9.89 -16.27 -27.97
CA GLY A 367 10.00 -17.71 -27.75
C GLY A 367 10.86 -18.08 -26.54
N LEU A 368 11.94 -17.35 -26.27
CA LEU A 368 12.87 -17.65 -25.18
C LEU A 368 12.49 -17.03 -23.84
N LEU A 369 11.77 -15.91 -23.83
CA LEU A 369 11.40 -15.20 -22.62
C LEU A 369 9.90 -15.32 -22.31
N MET A 370 9.03 -14.92 -23.23
CA MET A 370 7.59 -14.82 -22.96
C MET A 370 6.96 -16.20 -22.79
N VAL A 371 7.25 -17.14 -23.69
CA VAL A 371 6.68 -18.50 -23.64
C VAL A 371 7.08 -19.22 -22.34
N PRO A 372 8.37 -19.25 -21.92
CA PRO A 372 8.75 -19.85 -20.65
C PRO A 372 8.18 -19.10 -19.44
N ALA A 373 8.15 -17.76 -19.44
CA ALA A 373 7.59 -16.99 -18.33
C ALA A 373 6.09 -17.28 -18.14
N PHE A 374 5.33 -17.35 -19.23
CA PHE A 374 3.93 -17.70 -19.22
C PHE A 374 3.71 -19.15 -18.75
N ALA A 375 4.48 -20.10 -19.27
CA ALA A 375 4.44 -21.49 -18.85
C ALA A 375 4.75 -21.65 -17.35
N LEU A 376 5.74 -20.92 -16.83
CA LEU A 376 6.08 -20.89 -15.40
C LEU A 376 4.93 -20.33 -14.56
N LEU A 377 4.23 -19.28 -15.01
CA LEU A 377 3.06 -18.75 -14.31
C LEU A 377 1.91 -19.77 -14.27
N VAL A 378 1.63 -20.44 -15.39
CA VAL A 378 0.59 -21.47 -15.47
C VAL A 378 0.94 -22.67 -14.57
N CYS A 379 2.18 -23.15 -14.64
CA CYS A 379 2.68 -24.22 -13.77
C CYS A 379 2.60 -23.82 -12.29
N PHE A 380 2.96 -22.58 -11.95
CA PHE A 380 2.83 -22.06 -10.59
C PHE A 380 1.36 -21.99 -10.14
N ALA A 381 0.45 -21.54 -11.00
CA ALA A 381 -0.97 -21.49 -10.73
C ALA A 381 -1.56 -22.89 -10.51
N ALA A 382 -1.18 -23.86 -11.34
CA ALA A 382 -1.59 -25.26 -11.21
C ALA A 382 -1.03 -25.89 -9.93
N TRP A 383 0.25 -25.69 -9.64
CA TRP A 383 0.89 -26.13 -8.39
C TRP A 383 0.22 -25.55 -7.15
N ALA A 384 -0.09 -24.25 -7.16
CA ALA A 384 -0.74 -23.59 -6.03
C ALA A 384 -2.15 -24.17 -5.79
N GLN A 385 -2.87 -24.52 -6.85
CA GLN A 385 -4.19 -25.14 -6.78
C GLN A 385 -4.14 -26.58 -6.24
N THR A 386 -3.23 -27.42 -6.74
CA THR A 386 -3.12 -28.82 -6.25
C THR A 386 -2.78 -28.89 -4.76
N ARG A 387 -1.98 -27.95 -4.24
CA ARG A 387 -1.66 -27.84 -2.81
C ARG A 387 -2.86 -27.41 -1.95
N ARG A 388 -3.84 -26.69 -2.53
CA ARG A 388 -5.11 -26.36 -1.87
C ARG A 388 -5.98 -27.60 -1.69
N SER A 389 -6.14 -28.41 -2.74
CA SER A 389 -6.98 -29.62 -2.70
C SER A 389 -6.48 -30.66 -1.68
N ARG A 390 -5.19 -30.63 -1.34
CA ARG A 390 -4.55 -31.52 -0.36
C ARG A 390 -4.66 -31.05 1.10
N GLN A 391 -5.16 -29.84 1.36
CA GLN A 391 -5.41 -29.38 2.73
C GLN A 391 -6.83 -29.80 3.14
N PRO A 392 -7.01 -30.84 3.98
CA PRO A 392 -8.33 -31.19 4.46
C PRO A 392 -8.94 -29.97 5.16
N VAL A 393 -10.18 -29.66 4.81
CA VAL A 393 -10.98 -28.65 5.48
C VAL A 393 -11.09 -29.07 6.95
N ARG A 394 -10.18 -28.59 7.80
CA ARG A 394 -10.40 -28.62 9.24
C ARG A 394 -11.60 -27.73 9.48
N ALA A 395 -12.77 -28.35 9.54
CA ALA A 395 -14.00 -27.71 9.99
C ALA A 395 -13.64 -26.98 11.28
N VAL A 396 -13.65 -25.65 11.21
CA VAL A 396 -13.59 -24.81 12.40
C VAL A 396 -14.94 -25.04 13.06
N ALA A 397 -15.02 -26.09 13.88
CA ALA A 397 -16.06 -26.25 14.87
C ALA A 397 -16.02 -24.97 15.71
N ARG A 398 -17.04 -24.13 15.53
CA ARG A 398 -17.28 -22.97 16.38
C ARG A 398 -17.70 -23.53 17.74
N CYS A 399 -16.82 -23.44 18.73
CA CYS A 399 -17.20 -23.50 20.14
C CYS A 399 -17.45 -22.07 20.65
#